data_AF-A0A842RTR0-F1
#
_entry.id   AF-A0A842RTR0-F1
#
_cell.length_a   1.000
_cell.length_b   1.000
_cell.length_c   1.000
_cell.angle_alpha   90.00
_cell.angle_beta   90.00
_cell.angle_gamma   90.00
#
_symmetry.space_group_name_H-M   'P 1'
#
loop_
_entity.id
_entity.type
_entity.pdbx_description
1 polymer ?
#
loop_
_entity_poly.entity_id
_entity_poly.type
_entity_poly.pdbx_seq_one_letter_code
_entity_poly.pdbx_strand_id
1 'polypeptide(L)' 'MGEDTSGQWVDFYKKKGDNLVEISENHYKNKEYKKSLELLNQAYNMYKKGNAMEFAEKTKQRFNEIKQKHFKKKE' A
#
# COMPACT_ATOMS: atom_id res chain seq x y z
N MET A 1 -20.92 -24.37 11.80
CA MET A 1 -20.66 -22.91 11.68
C MET A 1 -19.16 -22.71 11.63
N GLY A 2 -18.56 -22.63 10.45
CA GLY A 2 -17.10 -22.55 10.30
C GLY A 2 -16.63 -21.75 9.08
N GLU A 3 -17.53 -21.02 8.40
CA GLU A 3 -17.27 -20.49 7.05
C GLU A 3 -17.10 -18.96 6.96
N ASP A 4 -17.13 -18.18 8.04
CA ASP A 4 -17.08 -16.70 7.95
C ASP A 4 -15.78 -16.03 8.39
N THR A 5 -14.84 -16.79 8.96
CA THR A 5 -13.60 -16.19 9.49
C THR A 5 -12.68 -15.73 8.36
N SER A 6 -12.59 -16.49 7.27
CA SER A 6 -11.71 -16.20 6.13
C SER A 6 -12.10 -14.92 5.39
N GLY A 7 -13.40 -14.66 5.19
CA GLY A 7 -13.91 -13.43 4.59
C GLY A 7 -13.62 -12.19 5.44
N GLN A 8 -13.79 -12.30 6.76
CA GLN A 8 -13.45 -11.23 7.70
C GLN A 8 -11.96 -10.88 7.69
N TRP A 9 -11.07 -11.88 7.55
CA TRP A 9 -9.63 -11.64 7.42
C TRP A 9 -9.27 -10.94 6.11
N VAL A 10 -9.88 -11.33 5.00
CA VAL A 10 -9.71 -10.69 3.69
C VAL A 10 -10.08 -9.21 3.77
N ASP A 11 -11.26 -8.90 4.30
CA ASP A 11 -11.73 -7.53 4.45
C ASP A 11 -10.89 -6.72 5.43
N PHE A 12 -10.45 -7.33 6.53
CA PHE A 12 -9.57 -6.69 7.50
C PHE A 12 -8.26 -6.23 6.85
N TYR A 13 -7.60 -7.13 6.10
CA TYR A 13 -6.35 -6.81 5.44
C TYR A 13 -6.53 -5.79 4.32
N LYS A 14 -7.62 -5.87 3.54
CA LYS A 14 -7.93 -4.85 2.55
C LYS A 14 -8.12 -3.48 3.18
N LYS A 15 -8.98 -3.36 4.21
CA LYS A 15 -9.23 -2.09 4.92
C LYS A 15 -7.95 -1.50 5.54
N LYS A 16 -7.09 -2.36 6.09
CA LYS A 16 -5.79 -1.92 6.62
C LYS A 16 -4.87 -1.40 5.51
N GLY A 17 -4.87 -2.05 4.33
CA GLY A 17 -4.19 -1.56 3.15
C GLY A 17 -4.71 -0.19 2.70
N ASP A 18 -6.03 -0.04 2.61
CA ASP A 18 -6.71 1.21 2.18
C ASP A 18 -6.29 2.38 3.08
N ASN A 19 -6.32 2.20 4.41
CA ASN A 19 -5.89 3.21 5.39
C ASN A 19 -4.39 3.58 5.24
N LEU A 20 -3.53 2.59 5.04
CA LEU A 20 -2.10 2.85 4.85
C LEU A 20 -1.81 3.65 3.57
N VAL A 21 -2.57 3.40 2.49
CA VAL A 21 -2.48 4.21 1.26
C VAL A 21 -2.91 5.65 1.53
N GLU A 22 -4.00 5.88 2.25
CA GLU A 22 -4.46 7.24 2.59
C GLU A 22 -3.39 8.02 3.38
N ILE A 23 -2.81 7.40 4.42
CA ILE A 23 -1.73 8.00 5.20
C ILE A 23 -0.50 8.26 4.32
N SER A 24 -0.18 7.34 3.40
CA SER A 24 0.96 7.50 2.50
C SER A 24 0.83 8.71 1.58
N GLU A 25 -0.39 9.06 1.15
CA GLU A 25 -0.65 10.22 0.30
C GLU A 25 -0.55 11.54 1.09
N ASN A 26 -0.88 11.53 2.39
CA ASN A 26 -0.62 12.68 3.25
C ASN A 26 0.88 12.96 3.39
N HIS A 27 1.69 11.93 3.62
CA HIS A 27 3.15 12.07 3.62
C HIS A 27 3.69 12.50 2.25
N TYR A 28 3.09 12.01 1.15
CA TYR A 28 3.47 12.45 -0.20
C TYR A 28 3.23 13.96 -0.39
N LYS A 29 2.05 14.47 -0.01
CA LYS A 29 1.70 15.90 -0.07
C LYS A 29 2.64 16.76 0.79
N ASN A 30 3.07 16.23 1.93
CA ASN A 30 4.03 16.89 2.83
C ASN A 30 5.51 16.75 2.38
N LYS A 31 5.76 16.18 1.19
CA LYS A 31 7.10 15.91 0.65
C LYS A 31 7.94 14.95 1.51
N GLU A 32 7.31 14.19 2.38
CA GLU A 32 7.94 13.14 3.21
C GLU A 32 8.02 11.81 2.43
N TYR A 33 8.69 11.83 1.29
CA TYR A 33 8.60 10.74 0.31
C TYR A 33 9.10 9.38 0.83
N LYS A 34 10.09 9.35 1.73
CA LYS A 34 10.57 8.10 2.34
C LYS A 34 9.46 7.42 3.16
N LYS A 35 8.77 8.19 4.01
CA LYS A 35 7.64 7.69 4.82
C LYS A 35 6.47 7.25 3.93
N SER A 36 6.20 8.00 2.88
CA SER A 36 5.20 7.61 1.87
C SER A 36 5.53 6.24 1.24
N LEU A 37 6.77 6.02 0.81
CA LEU A 37 7.23 4.73 0.26
C LEU A 37 7.15 3.59 1.28
N GLU A 38 7.53 3.83 2.54
CA GLU A 38 7.44 2.82 3.61
C GLU A 38 6.00 2.36 3.84
N LEU A 39 5.05 3.29 3.88
CA LEU A 39 3.62 2.99 4.05
C LEU A 39 3.03 2.27 2.83
N LEU A 40 3.39 2.67 1.61
CA LEU A 40 2.97 1.97 0.40
C LEU A 40 3.48 0.52 0.38
N ASN A 41 4.72 0.27 0.84
CA ASN A 41 5.23 -1.09 0.98
C ASN A 41 4.47 -1.91 2.03
N GLN A 42 4.06 -1.31 3.14
CA GLN A 42 3.21 -1.97 4.13
C GLN A 42 1.81 -2.27 3.56
N ALA A 43 1.19 -1.31 2.86
CA ALA A 43 -0.11 -1.47 2.22
C ALA A 43 -0.09 -2.62 1.20
N TYR A 44 0.92 -2.69 0.35
CA TYR A 44 1.13 -3.79 -0.60
C TYR A 44 1.10 -5.16 0.10
N ASN A 45 1.82 -5.31 1.21
CA ASN A 45 1.83 -6.55 1.97
C ASN A 45 0.48 -6.87 2.62
N MET A 46 -0.28 -5.86 3.06
CA MET A 46 -1.64 -6.08 3.56
C MET A 46 -2.56 -6.58 2.45
N TYR A 47 -2.55 -5.95 1.27
CA TYR A 47 -3.37 -6.40 0.15
C TYR A 47 -3.04 -7.83 -0.29
N LYS A 48 -1.76 -8.22 -0.31
CA LYS A 48 -1.38 -9.61 -0.58
C LYS A 48 -1.93 -10.60 0.45
N LYS A 49 -1.90 -10.24 1.74
CA LYS A 49 -2.48 -11.07 2.82
C LYS A 49 -3.99 -11.19 2.71
N GLY A 50 -4.67 -10.14 2.25
CA GLY A 50 -6.10 -10.13 1.98
C GLY A 50 -6.49 -10.66 0.59
N ASN A 51 -5.56 -11.26 -0.17
CA ASN A 51 -5.79 -11.71 -1.54
C ASN A 51 -6.35 -10.61 -2.50
N ALA A 52 -6.12 -9.34 -2.17
CA ALA A 52 -6.58 -8.17 -2.91
C ALA A 52 -5.53 -7.74 -3.95
N MET A 53 -5.19 -8.64 -4.89
CA MET A 53 -4.03 -8.49 -5.79
C MET A 53 -4.09 -7.25 -6.68
N GLU A 54 -5.28 -6.83 -7.12
CA GLU A 54 -5.44 -5.61 -7.91
C GLU A 54 -4.96 -4.36 -7.14
N PHE A 55 -5.32 -4.26 -5.86
CA PHE A 55 -4.89 -3.17 -4.99
C PHE A 55 -3.40 -3.24 -4.69
N ALA A 56 -2.85 -4.46 -4.55
CA ALA A 56 -1.42 -4.66 -4.38
C ALA A 56 -0.64 -4.11 -5.59
N GLU A 57 -1.02 -4.47 -6.83
CA GLU A 57 -0.33 -3.99 -8.02
C GLU A 57 -0.46 -2.47 -8.21
N LYS A 58 -1.65 -1.89 -7.98
CA LYS A 58 -1.84 -0.42 -7.98
C LYS A 58 -0.90 0.27 -6.97
N THR A 59 -0.78 -0.28 -5.77
CA THR A 59 0.10 0.25 -4.72
C THR A 59 1.57 0.16 -5.12
N LYS A 60 1.98 -0.94 -5.74
CA LYS A 60 3.34 -1.15 -6.24
C LYS A 60 3.68 -0.20 -7.39
N GLN A 61 2.74 0.05 -8.30
CA GLN A 61 2.88 1.05 -9.36
C GLN A 61 3.12 2.44 -8.75
N ARG A 62 2.27 2.85 -7.80
CA ARG A 62 2.40 4.13 -7.09
C ARG A 62 3.75 4.27 -6.38
N PHE A 63 4.20 3.22 -5.70
CA PHE A 63 5.53 3.18 -5.08
C PHE A 63 6.64 3.45 -6.10
N ASN A 64 6.59 2.77 -7.25
CA ASN A 64 7.60 2.92 -8.30
C ASN A 64 7.59 4.32 -8.90
N GLU A 65 6.41 4.91 -9.14
CA GLU A 65 6.28 6.29 -9.63
C GLU A 65 6.98 7.29 -8.69
N ILE A 66 6.69 7.22 -7.39
CA ILE A 66 7.29 8.12 -6.39
C ILE A 66 8.80 7.90 -6.34
N LYS A 67 9.25 6.64 -6.34
CA LYS A 67 10.68 6.29 -6.33
C LYS A 67 11.41 6.85 -7.56
N GLN A 68 10.84 6.68 -8.75
CA GLN A 68 11.42 7.20 -9.99
C GLN A 68 11.39 8.73 -10.04
N LYS A 69 10.33 9.37 -9.56
CA LYS A 69 10.18 10.83 -9.61
C LYS A 69 11.10 11.56 -8.62
N HIS A 70 11.34 10.98 -7.45
CA HIS A 70 12.00 11.70 -6.34
C HIS A 70 13.32 11.10 -5.87
N PHE A 71 13.66 9.87 -6.26
CA PHE A 71 14.88 9.18 -5.80
C PHE A 71 15.75 8.60 -6.92
N LYS A 72 15.41 8.86 -8.20
CA LYS A 72 16.28 8.46 -9.30
C LYS A 72 17.62 9.19 -9.16
N LYS A 73 18.70 8.44 -9.00
CA LYS A 73 20.06 9.01 -9.04
C LYS A 73 20.27 9.57 -10.45
N LYS A 74 20.80 10.80 -10.54
CA LYS A 74 21.38 11.27 -11.81
C LYS A 74 22.53 10.33 -12.13
N GLU A 75 22.47 9.72 -13.31
CA GLU A 75 23.62 9.03 -13.91
C GLU A 75 24.77 10.01 -14.13
#